data_AF-A0A810NWF0-F1
#
_entry.id   AF-A0A810NWF0-F1
#
_cell.length_a   1.000
_cell.length_b   1.000
_cell.length_c   1.000
_cell.angle_alpha   90.00
_cell.angle_beta   90.00
_cell.angle_gamma   90.00
#
_symmetry.space_group_name_H-M   'P 1'
#
loop_
_entity.id
_entity.type
_entity.pdbx_description
1 polymer ?
#
loop_
_entity_poly.entity_id
_entity_poly.type
_entity_poly.pdbx_seq_one_letter_code
_entity_poly.pdbx_strand_id
1 'polypeptide(L)'
;MNKQAVSENERWLLSYYRASEINGALFFGRVARTVRGPLLVDVTHHFTDEANHANYWTRCLDDMDLTPVPQNRAYQDQYLEAVGMPANVMEVMAITQVFEKRVIGQYGRHQRYAGTHPLAKATIQKIMLDERWHVKYVRDALADLAGKYGAELIDTTLARFTAADDEVYAKTLAEYGQRLEFLGETTEHYHGTETE
;
A
#
# COMPACT_ATOMS: atom_id res chain seq x y z
N MET A 1 -7.89 -20.33 -24.99
CA MET A 1 -7.97 -20.18 -23.53
C MET A 1 -9.22 -19.39 -23.22
N ASN A 2 -10.05 -19.85 -22.28
CA ASN A 2 -11.24 -19.12 -21.88
C ASN A 2 -10.79 -17.87 -21.11
N LYS A 3 -11.01 -16.67 -21.65
CA LYS A 3 -10.72 -15.42 -20.93
C LYS A 3 -11.71 -15.36 -19.78
N GLN A 4 -11.24 -15.53 -18.55
CA GLN A 4 -12.07 -15.27 -17.37
C GLN A 4 -12.45 -13.79 -17.41
N ALA A 5 -13.75 -13.51 -17.48
CA ALA A 5 -14.23 -12.14 -17.54
C ALA A 5 -13.86 -11.41 -16.25
N VAL A 6 -13.13 -10.30 -16.37
CA VAL A 6 -12.75 -9.43 -15.25
C VAL A 6 -13.91 -8.49 -14.99
N SER A 7 -14.35 -8.40 -13.73
CA SER A 7 -15.44 -7.49 -13.36
C SER A 7 -15.00 -6.02 -13.47
N GLU A 8 -15.94 -5.10 -13.66
CA GLU A 8 -15.63 -3.66 -13.63
C GLU A 8 -15.02 -3.23 -12.29
N ASN A 9 -15.43 -3.88 -11.19
CA ASN A 9 -14.89 -3.64 -9.85
C ASN A 9 -13.44 -4.07 -9.72
N GLU A 10 -13.10 -5.25 -10.25
CA GLU A 10 -11.72 -5.73 -10.27
C GLU A 10 -10.85 -4.84 -11.16
N ARG A 11 -11.32 -4.48 -12.38
CA ARG A 11 -10.62 -3.53 -13.24
C ARG A 11 -10.37 -2.18 -12.54
N TRP A 12 -11.38 -1.65 -11.84
CA TRP A 12 -11.25 -0.43 -11.08
C TRP A 12 -10.18 -0.57 -9.99
N LEU A 13 -10.21 -1.66 -9.22
CA LEU A 13 -9.24 -1.93 -8.16
C LEU A 13 -7.80 -2.07 -8.67
N LEU A 14 -7.61 -2.79 -9.78
CA LEU A 14 -6.29 -2.90 -10.41
C LEU A 14 -5.77 -1.54 -10.89
N SER A 15 -6.67 -0.69 -11.40
CA SER A 15 -6.35 0.68 -11.78
C SER A 15 -5.99 1.54 -10.57
N TYR A 16 -6.66 1.31 -9.44
CA TYR A 16 -6.36 1.94 -8.17
C TYR A 16 -4.97 1.56 -7.65
N TYR A 17 -4.63 0.26 -7.58
CA TYR A 17 -3.30 -0.18 -7.17
C TYR A 17 -2.21 0.43 -8.06
N ARG A 18 -2.39 0.37 -9.38
CA ARG A 18 -1.48 1.01 -10.33
C ARG A 18 -1.24 2.49 -10.00
N ALA A 19 -2.31 3.24 -9.68
CA ALA A 19 -2.19 4.65 -9.34
C ALA A 19 -1.47 4.86 -7.99
N SER A 20 -1.72 4.01 -7.00
CA SER A 20 -1.04 4.02 -5.71
C SER A 20 0.47 3.82 -5.85
N GLU A 21 0.91 2.81 -6.62
CA GLU A 21 2.36 2.56 -6.80
C GLU A 21 3.05 3.71 -7.54
N ILE A 22 2.39 4.33 -8.53
CA ILE A 22 2.92 5.54 -9.20
C ILE A 22 3.14 6.65 -8.18
N ASN A 23 2.17 6.86 -7.28
CA ASN A 23 2.27 7.89 -6.26
C ASN A 23 3.36 7.57 -5.23
N GLY A 24 3.51 6.30 -4.84
CA GLY A 24 4.62 5.81 -4.02
C GLY A 24 5.97 6.10 -4.66
N ALA A 25 6.14 5.75 -5.94
CA ALA A 25 7.35 6.04 -6.69
C ALA A 25 7.65 7.55 -6.75
N LEU A 26 6.66 8.38 -7.07
CA LEU A 26 6.84 9.84 -7.12
C LEU A 26 7.16 10.44 -5.73
N PHE A 27 6.61 9.86 -4.67
CA PHE A 27 6.93 10.24 -3.29
C PHE A 27 8.38 9.90 -2.96
N PHE A 28 8.81 8.65 -3.13
CA PHE A 28 10.17 8.24 -2.80
C PHE A 28 11.22 8.88 -3.71
N GLY A 29 10.90 9.14 -4.98
CA GLY A 29 11.76 9.92 -5.86
C GLY A 29 12.00 11.35 -5.34
N ARG A 30 11.00 11.98 -4.70
CA ARG A 30 11.17 13.27 -4.02
C ARG A 30 11.99 13.13 -2.74
N VAL A 31 11.73 12.11 -1.93
CA VAL A 31 12.47 11.84 -0.68
C VAL A 31 13.94 11.53 -0.95
N ALA A 32 14.25 10.74 -1.98
CA ALA A 32 15.63 10.40 -2.37
C ALA A 32 16.48 11.64 -2.66
N ARG A 33 15.86 12.74 -3.13
CA ARG A 33 16.58 14.00 -3.38
C ARG A 33 16.95 14.75 -2.10
N THR A 34 16.27 14.50 -0.98
CA THR A 34 16.45 15.23 0.28
C THR A 34 17.18 14.42 1.36
N VAL A 35 17.00 13.10 1.37
CA VAL A 35 17.69 12.18 2.30
C VAL A 35 19.19 12.13 2.01
N ARG A 36 19.98 11.93 3.06
CA ARG A 36 21.45 11.81 3.01
C ARG A 36 21.90 10.63 3.86
N GLY A 37 23.14 10.20 3.65
CA GLY A 37 23.73 9.08 4.39
C GLY A 37 23.21 7.72 3.91
N PRO A 38 23.38 6.66 4.73
CA PRO A 38 23.09 5.28 4.34
C PRO A 38 21.66 5.05 3.83
N LEU A 39 20.68 5.74 4.41
CA LEU A 39 19.26 5.61 4.06
C LEU A 39 18.94 6.00 2.61
N LEU A 40 19.82 6.76 1.94
CA LEU A 40 19.63 7.11 0.53
C LEU A 40 19.56 5.87 -0.37
N VAL A 41 20.35 4.83 -0.07
CA VAL A 41 20.36 3.59 -0.86
C VAL A 41 19.01 2.90 -0.76
N ASP A 42 18.50 2.73 0.45
CA ASP A 42 17.22 2.04 0.69
C ASP A 42 16.04 2.83 0.09
N VAL A 43 16.01 4.16 0.27
CA VAL A 43 14.96 5.01 -0.31
C VAL A 43 15.00 4.98 -1.84
N THR A 44 16.18 4.92 -2.46
CA THR A 44 16.30 4.84 -3.93
C THR A 44 15.90 3.46 -4.44
N HIS A 45 16.18 2.41 -3.68
CA HIS A 45 15.73 1.06 -3.99
C HIS A 45 14.20 0.99 -3.93
N HIS A 46 13.59 1.45 -2.84
CA HIS A 46 12.13 1.50 -2.70
C HIS A 46 11.47 2.33 -3.81
N PHE A 47 12.01 3.50 -4.16
CA PHE A 47 11.55 4.25 -5.34
C PHE A 47 11.52 3.40 -6.62
N THR A 48 12.57 2.60 -6.85
CA THR A 48 12.68 1.75 -8.04
C THR A 48 11.67 0.62 -8.00
N ASP A 49 11.45 0.01 -6.84
CA ASP A 49 10.47 -1.05 -6.64
C ASP A 49 9.06 -0.54 -6.90
N GLU A 50 8.67 0.62 -6.35
CA GLU A 50 7.35 1.20 -6.61
C GLU A 50 7.11 1.52 -8.10
N ALA A 51 8.12 2.05 -8.79
CA ALA A 51 8.02 2.28 -10.22
C ALA A 51 7.84 0.96 -11.00
N ASN A 52 8.49 -0.10 -10.55
CA ASN A 52 8.33 -1.44 -11.13
C ASN A 52 6.97 -2.06 -10.78
N HIS A 53 6.45 -1.88 -9.57
CA HIS A 53 5.12 -2.33 -9.16
C HIS A 53 4.04 -1.68 -10.02
N ALA A 54 4.12 -0.37 -10.25
CA ALA A 54 3.26 0.35 -11.18
C ALA A 54 3.28 -0.24 -12.60
N ASN A 55 4.48 -0.62 -13.08
CA ASN A 55 4.65 -1.28 -14.36
C ASN A 55 4.07 -2.71 -14.37
N TYR A 56 4.19 -3.47 -13.28
CA TYR A 56 3.57 -4.79 -13.16
C TYR A 56 2.04 -4.70 -13.25
N TRP A 57 1.42 -3.74 -12.56
CA TRP A 57 -0.02 -3.51 -12.70
C TRP A 57 -0.42 -3.04 -14.08
N THR A 58 0.40 -2.20 -14.71
CA THR A 58 0.17 -1.75 -16.09
C THR A 58 0.16 -2.94 -17.06
N ARG A 59 1.14 -3.84 -16.96
CA ARG A 59 1.20 -5.07 -17.77
C ARG A 59 0.06 -6.03 -17.44
N CYS A 60 -0.27 -6.18 -16.15
CA CYS A 60 -1.38 -7.03 -15.72
C CYS A 60 -2.72 -6.60 -16.36
N LEU A 61 -2.96 -5.28 -16.47
CA LEU A 61 -4.14 -4.74 -17.15
C LEU A 61 -4.07 -4.97 -18.67
N ASP A 62 -2.90 -4.73 -19.27
CA ASP A 62 -2.66 -4.93 -20.72
C ASP A 62 -2.83 -6.40 -21.14
N ASP A 63 -2.28 -7.34 -20.38
CA ASP A 63 -2.41 -8.79 -20.61
C ASP A 63 -3.86 -9.29 -20.48
N MET A 64 -4.73 -8.52 -19.82
CA MET A 64 -6.18 -8.76 -19.73
C MET A 64 -6.98 -8.00 -20.81
N ASP A 65 -6.31 -7.27 -21.71
CA ASP A 65 -6.90 -6.32 -22.67
C ASP A 65 -7.78 -5.25 -21.99
N LEU A 66 -7.38 -4.77 -20.80
CA LEU A 66 -8.11 -3.77 -20.02
C LEU A 66 -7.41 -2.42 -20.08
N THR A 67 -8.16 -1.37 -20.40
CA THR A 67 -7.69 0.01 -20.25
C THR A 67 -7.78 0.44 -18.78
N PRO A 68 -6.73 1.03 -18.18
CA PRO A 68 -6.83 1.57 -16.81
C PRO A 68 -7.95 2.60 -16.67
N VAL A 69 -8.65 2.57 -15.54
CA VAL A 69 -9.68 3.56 -15.19
C VAL A 69 -9.00 4.78 -14.54
N PRO A 70 -9.24 6.01 -15.03
CA PRO A 70 -8.76 7.22 -14.37
C PRO A 70 -9.27 7.31 -12.93
N GLN A 71 -8.36 7.57 -11.99
CA GLN A 71 -8.72 7.76 -10.59
C GLN A 71 -8.87 9.27 -10.34
N ASN A 72 -10.12 9.73 -10.15
CA ASN A 72 -10.43 11.14 -9.90
C ASN A 72 -10.41 11.43 -8.40
N ARG A 73 -9.67 12.49 -8.02
CA ARG A 73 -9.22 12.84 -6.65
C ARG A 73 -8.20 11.86 -6.11
N ALA A 74 -6.97 12.34 -5.93
CA ALA A 74 -5.89 11.47 -5.53
C ALA A 74 -6.16 11.02 -4.09
N TYR A 75 -6.18 9.72 -3.84
CA TYR A 75 -6.01 9.16 -2.49
C TYR A 75 -4.86 9.86 -1.74
N GLN A 76 -3.82 10.26 -2.48
CA GLN A 76 -2.75 11.12 -1.99
C GLN A 76 -3.22 12.49 -1.50
N ASP A 77 -4.16 13.16 -2.16
CA ASP A 77 -4.72 14.45 -1.72
C ASP A 77 -5.47 14.26 -0.40
N GLN A 78 -6.33 13.22 -0.31
CA GLN A 78 -7.05 12.89 0.92
C GLN A 78 -6.10 12.55 2.08
N TYR A 79 -5.01 11.85 1.77
CA TYR A 79 -4.02 11.45 2.77
C TYR A 79 -3.13 12.63 3.19
N LEU A 80 -2.71 13.48 2.25
CA LEU A 80 -1.99 14.72 2.56
C LEU A 80 -2.85 15.70 3.36
N GLU A 81 -4.15 15.76 3.08
CA GLU A 81 -5.13 16.53 3.86
C GLU A 81 -5.29 15.98 5.28
N ALA A 82 -5.35 14.65 5.45
CA ALA A 82 -5.56 14.01 6.75
C ALA A 82 -4.29 14.02 7.62
N VAL A 83 -3.12 13.83 7.01
CA VAL A 83 -1.89 13.51 7.75
C VAL A 83 -0.89 14.68 7.75
N GLY A 84 -1.03 15.60 6.80
CA GLY A 84 -0.08 16.67 6.53
C GLY A 84 1.16 16.19 5.78
N MET A 85 1.97 17.15 5.32
CA MET A 85 3.28 16.84 4.74
C MET A 85 4.25 16.40 5.85
N PRO A 86 4.96 15.27 5.71
CA PRO A 86 5.97 14.86 6.68
C PRO A 86 7.02 15.96 6.88
N ALA A 87 7.24 16.34 8.14
CA ALA A 87 8.13 17.45 8.49
C ALA A 87 9.61 17.07 8.45
N ASN A 88 9.91 15.77 8.56
CA ASN A 88 11.29 15.27 8.62
C ASN A 88 11.36 13.79 8.20
N VAL A 89 12.58 13.26 8.09
CA VAL A 89 12.82 11.87 7.64
C VAL A 89 12.22 10.80 8.56
N MET A 90 12.12 11.04 9.87
CA MET A 90 11.48 10.10 10.80
C MET A 90 9.99 10.00 10.49
N GLU A 91 9.31 11.13 10.28
CA GLU A 91 7.91 11.12 9.87
C GLU A 91 7.71 10.47 8.50
N VAL A 92 8.64 10.67 7.55
CA VAL A 92 8.62 9.98 6.25
C VAL A 92 8.72 8.46 6.44
N MET A 93 9.58 7.96 7.33
CA MET A 93 9.65 6.51 7.58
C MET A 93 8.42 6.01 8.34
N ALA A 94 7.88 6.79 9.28
CA ALA A 94 6.72 6.40 10.06
C ALA A 94 5.44 6.27 9.20
N ILE A 95 5.19 7.23 8.30
CA ILE A 95 4.04 7.17 7.39
C ILE A 95 4.17 5.99 6.41
N THR A 96 5.38 5.75 5.88
CA THR A 96 5.66 4.57 5.05
C THR A 96 5.37 3.28 5.80
N GLN A 97 5.81 3.15 7.06
CA GLN A 97 5.59 1.94 7.87
C GLN A 97 4.12 1.57 8.00
N VAL A 98 3.25 2.56 8.13
CA VAL A 98 1.79 2.38 8.21
C VAL A 98 1.25 1.92 6.86
N PHE A 99 1.66 2.58 5.78
CA PHE A 99 1.24 2.23 4.42
C PHE A 99 1.63 0.82 4.01
N GLU A 100 2.88 0.41 4.21
CA GLU A 100 3.31 -0.93 3.77
C GLU A 100 2.52 -2.04 4.47
N LYS A 101 2.20 -1.84 5.75
CA LYS A 101 1.33 -2.76 6.50
C LYS A 101 -0.08 -2.83 5.90
N ARG A 102 -0.65 -1.68 5.50
CA ARG A 102 -1.96 -1.61 4.85
C ARG A 102 -1.94 -2.32 3.50
N VAL A 103 -0.95 -2.03 2.65
CA VAL A 103 -0.78 -2.62 1.31
C VAL A 103 -0.69 -4.14 1.40
N ILE A 104 0.18 -4.67 2.27
CA ILE A 104 0.30 -6.12 2.53
C ILE A 104 -1.05 -6.73 2.94
N GLY A 105 -1.78 -6.09 3.85
CA GLY A 105 -3.09 -6.57 4.29
C GLY A 105 -4.11 -6.61 3.14
N GLN A 106 -4.12 -5.56 2.32
CA GLN A 106 -5.03 -5.42 1.17
C GLN A 106 -4.71 -6.44 0.07
N TYR A 107 -3.45 -6.58 -0.31
CA TYR A 107 -2.98 -7.60 -1.25
C TYR A 107 -3.24 -9.02 -0.74
N GLY A 108 -3.01 -9.28 0.55
CA GLY A 108 -3.33 -10.56 1.17
C GLY A 108 -4.82 -10.91 1.13
N ARG A 109 -5.73 -9.94 1.25
CA ARG A 109 -7.18 -10.16 1.06
C ARG A 109 -7.51 -10.43 -0.40
N HIS A 110 -7.03 -9.58 -1.31
CA HIS A 110 -7.33 -9.72 -2.75
C HIS A 110 -6.77 -11.02 -3.33
N GLN A 111 -5.59 -11.46 -2.91
CA GLN A 111 -5.03 -12.74 -3.37
C GLN A 111 -5.87 -13.95 -2.93
N ARG A 112 -6.44 -13.91 -1.71
CA ARG A 112 -7.25 -14.99 -1.14
C ARG A 112 -8.67 -15.05 -1.72
N TYR A 113 -9.17 -13.94 -2.27
CA TYR A 113 -10.49 -13.93 -2.90
C TYR A 113 -10.55 -14.94 -4.06
N ALA A 114 -11.56 -15.82 -4.02
CA ALA A 114 -11.70 -16.93 -4.97
C ALA A 114 -11.90 -16.41 -6.40
N GLY A 115 -12.63 -15.30 -6.56
CA GLY A 115 -12.93 -14.69 -7.85
C GLY A 115 -11.81 -13.88 -8.49
N THR A 116 -10.67 -13.65 -7.79
CA THR A 116 -9.57 -12.85 -8.34
C THR A 116 -8.94 -13.52 -9.55
N HIS A 117 -8.73 -12.75 -10.60
CA HIS A 117 -8.15 -13.22 -11.85
C HIS A 117 -6.73 -13.77 -11.63
N PRO A 118 -6.34 -14.88 -12.29
CA PRO A 118 -5.02 -15.50 -12.11
C PRO A 118 -3.83 -14.55 -12.33
N LEU A 119 -3.91 -13.68 -13.35
CA LEU A 119 -2.87 -12.66 -13.60
C LEU A 119 -2.78 -11.62 -12.49
N ALA A 120 -3.91 -11.24 -11.88
CA ALA A 120 -3.89 -10.35 -10.71
C ALA A 120 -3.26 -11.06 -9.51
N LYS A 121 -3.60 -12.33 -9.24
CA LYS A 121 -2.96 -13.13 -8.18
C LYS A 121 -1.45 -13.24 -8.37
N ALA A 122 -1.00 -13.52 -9.59
CA ALA A 122 0.43 -13.63 -9.91
C ALA A 122 1.16 -12.29 -9.72
N THR A 123 0.53 -11.18 -10.15
CA THR A 123 1.07 -9.84 -9.94
C THR A 123 1.21 -9.49 -8.46
N ILE A 124 0.17 -9.78 -7.65
CA ILE A 124 0.22 -9.61 -6.20
C ILE A 124 1.37 -10.41 -5.59
N GLN A 125 1.47 -11.69 -5.92
CA GLN A 125 2.51 -12.56 -5.38
C GLN A 125 3.91 -12.03 -5.67
N LYS A 126 4.11 -11.47 -6.86
CA LYS A 126 5.38 -10.88 -7.26
C LYS A 126 5.71 -9.64 -6.42
N ILE A 127 4.78 -8.69 -6.32
CA ILE A 127 4.96 -7.45 -5.54
C ILE A 127 5.19 -7.76 -4.06
N MET A 128 4.45 -8.72 -3.51
CA MET A 128 4.56 -9.16 -2.11
C MET A 128 5.92 -9.73 -1.71
N LEU A 129 6.82 -10.02 -2.65
CA LEU A 129 8.21 -10.37 -2.36
C LEU A 129 8.99 -9.14 -1.90
N ASP A 130 8.78 -8.02 -2.59
CA ASP A 130 9.47 -6.75 -2.37
C ASP A 130 8.91 -6.05 -1.11
N GLU A 131 7.60 -6.12 -0.88
CA GLU A 131 6.95 -5.51 0.31
C GLU A 131 7.48 -6.00 1.66
N ARG A 132 7.98 -7.24 1.71
CA ARG A 132 8.60 -7.78 2.93
C ARG A 132 9.90 -7.06 3.25
N TRP A 133 10.67 -6.71 2.22
CA TRP A 133 11.87 -5.91 2.36
C TRP A 133 11.50 -4.46 2.75
N HIS A 134 10.47 -3.87 2.14
CA HIS A 134 9.96 -2.54 2.50
C HIS A 134 9.66 -2.41 4.00
N VAL A 135 8.81 -3.29 4.53
CA VAL A 135 8.46 -3.29 5.95
C VAL A 135 9.69 -3.43 6.85
N LYS A 136 10.62 -4.32 6.49
CA LYS A 136 11.80 -4.57 7.31
C LYS A 136 12.72 -3.37 7.33
N TYR A 137 13.07 -2.80 6.17
CA TYR A 137 14.03 -1.71 6.14
C TYR A 137 13.48 -0.47 6.85
N VAL A 138 12.18 -0.17 6.68
CA VAL A 138 11.55 1.01 7.31
C VAL A 138 11.57 0.87 8.83
N ARG A 139 11.21 -0.31 9.34
CA ARG A 139 11.25 -0.59 10.78
C ARG A 139 12.66 -0.42 11.33
N ASP A 140 13.65 -0.95 10.64
CA ASP A 140 15.04 -0.87 11.07
C ASP A 140 15.54 0.58 11.02
N ALA A 141 15.17 1.35 9.99
CA ALA A 141 15.47 2.78 9.89
C ALA A 141 14.82 3.60 11.02
N LEU A 142 13.57 3.30 11.41
CA LEU A 142 12.93 3.93 12.57
C LEU A 142 13.67 3.61 13.88
N ALA A 143 14.11 2.37 14.06
CA ALA A 143 14.90 1.99 15.23
C ALA A 143 16.23 2.77 15.30
N ASP A 144 16.94 2.93 14.18
CA ASP A 144 18.17 3.71 14.11
C ASP A 144 17.94 5.20 14.39
N LEU A 145 16.79 5.73 13.95
CA LEU A 145 16.39 7.12 14.18
C LEU A 145 15.98 7.39 15.65
N ALA A 146 15.68 6.36 16.44
CA ALA A 146 15.29 6.50 17.84
C ALA A 146 16.38 7.16 18.69
N GLY A 147 17.66 6.97 18.36
CA GLY A 147 18.77 7.66 19.05
C GLY A 147 18.76 9.18 18.87
N LYS A 148 18.17 9.68 17.78
CA LYS A 148 18.07 11.12 17.45
C LYS A 148 16.74 11.74 17.86
N TYR A 149 15.64 11.03 17.62
CA TYR A 149 14.28 11.56 17.79
C TYR A 149 13.61 11.11 19.10
N GLY A 150 14.13 10.06 19.73
CA GLY A 150 13.50 9.40 20.86
C GLY A 150 12.43 8.38 20.43
N ALA A 151 12.39 7.23 21.11
CA ALA A 151 11.43 6.17 20.82
C ALA A 151 9.97 6.62 21.05
N GLU A 152 9.71 7.38 22.12
CA GLU A 152 8.37 7.87 22.45
C GLU A 152 7.76 8.76 21.35
N LEU A 153 8.59 9.61 20.73
CA LEU A 153 8.13 10.46 19.63
C LEU A 153 7.81 9.62 18.39
N ILE A 154 8.61 8.60 18.10
CA ILE A 154 8.37 7.68 16.99
C ILE A 154 7.05 6.92 17.22
N ASP A 155 6.85 6.37 18.41
CA ASP A 155 5.64 5.61 18.76
C ASP A 155 4.39 6.49 18.67
N THR A 156 4.45 7.72 19.20
CA THR A 156 3.36 8.70 19.10
C THR A 156 3.06 9.07 17.65
N THR A 157 4.10 9.20 16.82
CA THR A 157 3.95 9.52 15.39
C THR A 157 3.32 8.36 14.63
N LEU A 158 3.76 7.12 14.89
CA LEU A 158 3.18 5.91 14.32
C LEU A 158 1.70 5.76 14.71
N ALA A 159 1.35 6.02 15.97
CA ALA A 159 -0.03 5.97 16.45
C ALA A 159 -0.90 7.02 15.73
N ARG A 160 -0.42 8.26 15.62
CA ARG A 160 -1.10 9.34 14.90
C ARG A 160 -1.35 8.99 13.43
N PHE A 161 -0.33 8.48 12.75
CA PHE A 161 -0.45 8.08 11.34
C PHE A 161 -1.31 6.85 11.13
N THR A 162 -1.29 5.89 12.06
CA THR A 162 -2.19 4.73 12.01
C THR A 162 -3.65 5.16 12.15
N ALA A 163 -3.96 6.04 13.11
CA ALA A 163 -5.32 6.55 13.28
C ALA A 163 -5.81 7.29 12.03
N ALA A 164 -4.96 8.11 11.41
CA ALA A 164 -5.31 8.81 10.19
C ALA A 164 -5.46 7.87 8.97
N ASP A 165 -4.61 6.84 8.85
CA ASP A 165 -4.78 5.79 7.83
C ASP A 165 -6.11 5.06 8.00
N ASP A 166 -6.46 4.66 9.22
CA ASP A 166 -7.71 3.96 9.49
C ASP A 166 -8.93 4.84 9.11
N GLU A 167 -8.90 6.15 9.38
CA GLU A 167 -9.95 7.09 8.96
C GLU A 167 -10.04 7.25 7.43
N VAL A 168 -8.91 7.46 6.75
CA VAL A 168 -8.87 7.62 5.28
C VAL A 168 -9.26 6.33 4.59
N TYR A 169 -8.79 5.19 5.10
CA TYR A 169 -9.13 3.88 4.58
C TYR A 169 -10.61 3.57 4.80
N ALA A 170 -11.18 3.89 5.96
CA ALA A 170 -12.62 3.77 6.20
C ALA A 170 -13.45 4.64 5.24
N LYS A 171 -13.01 5.87 4.95
CA LYS A 171 -13.65 6.75 3.95
C LYS A 171 -13.53 6.19 2.55
N THR A 172 -12.36 5.71 2.16
CA THR A 172 -12.10 5.06 0.86
C THR A 172 -12.97 3.81 0.72
N LEU A 173 -13.08 2.99 1.77
CA LEU A 173 -14.00 1.86 1.83
C LEU A 173 -15.47 2.28 1.84
N ALA A 174 -15.85 3.43 2.38
CA ALA A 174 -17.23 3.90 2.33
C ALA A 174 -17.59 4.46 0.93
N GLU A 175 -16.67 5.20 0.32
CA GLU A 175 -16.81 5.77 -1.03
C GLU A 175 -16.80 4.70 -2.12
N TYR A 176 -16.01 3.63 -1.92
CA TYR A 176 -15.86 2.53 -2.86
C TYR A 176 -16.37 1.20 -2.31
N GLY A 177 -17.18 1.21 -1.24
CA GLY A 177 -17.63 0.01 -0.53
C GLY A 177 -18.34 -0.98 -1.42
N GLN A 178 -19.29 -0.50 -2.23
CA GLN A 178 -19.96 -1.32 -3.24
C GLN A 178 -19.00 -1.90 -4.29
N ARG A 179 -17.86 -1.24 -4.54
CA ARG A 179 -16.82 -1.71 -5.47
C ARG A 179 -15.84 -2.67 -4.81
N LEU A 180 -15.68 -2.63 -3.49
CA LEU A 180 -14.75 -3.46 -2.70
C LEU A 180 -15.46 -4.53 -1.87
N GLU A 181 -16.79 -4.58 -1.88
CA GLU A 181 -17.64 -5.57 -1.21
C GLU A 181 -17.24 -7.01 -1.56
N PHE A 182 -16.77 -7.23 -2.78
CA PHE A 182 -16.27 -8.54 -3.21
C PHE A 182 -15.02 -9.00 -2.43
N LEU A 183 -14.30 -8.09 -1.76
CA LEU A 183 -13.20 -8.41 -0.85
C LEU A 183 -13.64 -8.55 0.62
N GLY A 184 -14.90 -8.22 0.94
CA GLY A 184 -15.44 -8.11 2.28
C GLY A 184 -16.06 -9.39 2.85
N GLU A 185 -16.32 -10.42 2.03
CA GLU A 185 -16.83 -11.70 2.53
C GLU A 185 -15.69 -12.58 3.07
N THR A 186 -15.27 -12.29 4.30
CA THR A 186 -14.75 -13.26 5.29
C THR A 186 -14.57 -12.56 6.64
N THR A 187 -15.64 -12.01 7.19
CA THR A 187 -15.80 -11.95 8.64
C THR A 187 -16.31 -13.31 9.12
N GLU A 188 -15.45 -14.33 9.07
CA GLU A 188 -15.62 -15.44 10.00
C GLU A 188 -15.24 -14.89 11.38
N HIS A 189 -16.27 -14.72 12.23
CA HIS A 189 -16.10 -14.57 13.65
C HIS A 189 -15.21 -15.72 14.16
N TYR A 190 -13.95 -15.40 14.48
CA TYR A 190 -13.12 -16.28 15.29
C TYR A 190 -13.66 -16.23 16.72
N HIS A 191 -14.75 -16.96 16.97
CA HIS A 191 -15.08 -17.40 18.31
C HIS A 191 -14.08 -18.49 18.65
N GLY A 192 -13.05 -18.12 19.40
CA GLY A 192 -12.20 -19.09 20.07
C GLY A 192 -13.09 -19.91 21.00
N THR A 193 -13.37 -21.15 20.58
CA THR A 193 -13.78 -22.19 21.50
C THR A 193 -12.55 -22.60 22.28
N GLU A 194 -12.45 -22.09 23.50
CA GLU A 194 -11.77 -22.83 24.56
C GLU A 194 -12.48 -24.16 24.71
N THR A 195 -11.75 -25.25 24.48
CA THR A 195 -12.10 -26.56 24.99
C THR A 195 -10.93 -27.04 25.83
N GLU A 196 -11.31 -27.41 27.06
CA GLU A 196 -10.57 -27.98 28.19
C GLU A 196 -9.42 -28.95 27.85
#